data_AF-A0A6C0KVC5-F1
#
_entry.id   AF-A0A6C0KVC5-F1
#
_cell.length_a   1.000
_cell.length_b   1.000
_cell.length_c   1.000
_cell.angle_alpha   90.00
_cell.angle_beta   90.00
_cell.angle_gamma   90.00
#
_symmetry.space_group_name_H-M   'P 1'
#
loop_
_entity.id
_entity.type
_entity.pdbx_description
1 polymer ?
#
loop_
_entity_poly.entity_id
_entity_poly.type
_entity_poly.pdbx_seq_one_letter_code
_entity_poly.pdbx_strand_id
1 'polypeptide(L)'
;MDTRFWGPSGWKLLHLISVDYSADHSAFHAQFLETIPYILPCKFCRASLTDYYREHPYEGVKGTIDPTLDMEKWMFTIHNCVNDKLRSQGLHAEANPTYAEVKKNNKILLEQPWNEQLAFIWDFLFAVAYNHPKETIADSKPMPDCPKTILKCKDHCEKNKWNVLSFKKRYEWFRRFWVYLPAVLPHSIAQHWETIEKRNPPTLRCRRSTLAWLWRMRCELDSKFHDPYTSICKKIATYSSDCGSSRGAITCRKKRSNNMTKKTKQRK
;
A
#
# COMPACT_ATOMS: atom_id res chain seq x y z
N MET A 1 8.17 -4.54 4.55
CA MET A 1 7.14 -5.29 5.27
C MET A 1 6.64 -6.43 4.40
N ASP A 2 6.28 -7.58 4.98
CA ASP A 2 5.84 -8.78 4.25
C ASP A 2 4.63 -8.49 3.36
N THR A 3 4.79 -8.66 2.06
CA THR A 3 3.76 -8.31 1.07
C THR A 3 2.53 -9.20 1.14
N ARG A 4 2.59 -10.37 1.78
CA ARG A 4 1.43 -11.25 1.95
C ARG A 4 0.43 -10.74 2.98
N PHE A 5 0.89 -9.89 3.92
CA PHE A 5 0.03 -9.29 4.93
C PHE A 5 -0.75 -8.10 4.36
N TRP A 6 -0.05 -7.11 3.79
CA TRP A 6 -0.68 -5.86 3.35
C TRP A 6 -1.10 -5.85 1.88
N GLY A 7 -0.50 -6.69 1.04
CA GLY A 7 -0.74 -6.69 -0.42
C GLY A 7 -2.19 -6.94 -0.80
N PRO A 8 -2.82 -8.04 -0.33
CA PRO A 8 -4.24 -8.30 -0.60
C PRO A 8 -5.16 -7.18 -0.13
N SER A 9 -4.91 -6.62 1.06
CA SER A 9 -5.66 -5.49 1.62
C SER A 9 -5.50 -4.22 0.75
N GLY A 10 -4.29 -3.93 0.29
CA GLY A 10 -4.01 -2.78 -0.57
C GLY A 10 -4.68 -2.92 -1.93
N TRP A 11 -4.67 -4.11 -2.53
CA TRP A 11 -5.38 -4.34 -3.79
C TRP A 11 -6.90 -4.22 -3.65
N LYS A 12 -7.49 -4.69 -2.54
CA LYS A 12 -8.93 -4.47 -2.28
C LYS A 12 -9.27 -2.99 -2.20
N LEU A 13 -8.45 -2.19 -1.50
CA LEU A 13 -8.63 -0.75 -1.46
C LEU A 13 -8.56 -0.14 -2.86
N LEU A 14 -7.49 -0.42 -3.61
CA LEU A 14 -7.27 0.18 -4.94
C LEU A 14 -8.36 -0.22 -5.95
N HIS A 15 -8.82 -1.47 -5.91
CA HIS A 15 -9.94 -1.93 -6.74
C HIS A 15 -11.26 -1.24 -6.36
N LEU A 16 -11.57 -1.12 -5.06
CA LEU A 16 -12.76 -0.37 -4.61
C LEU A 16 -12.74 1.08 -5.09
N ILE A 17 -11.60 1.77 -4.93
CA ILE A 17 -11.41 3.15 -5.42
C ILE A 17 -11.62 3.22 -6.94
N SER A 18 -11.09 2.25 -7.69
CA SER A 18 -11.22 2.27 -9.16
C SER A 18 -12.65 2.03 -9.65
N VAL A 19 -13.44 1.23 -8.92
CA VAL A 19 -14.83 0.92 -9.30
C VAL A 19 -15.78 2.04 -8.89
N ASP A 20 -15.57 2.69 -7.74
CA ASP A 20 -16.36 3.84 -7.28
C ASP A 20 -15.90 5.18 -7.89
N TYR A 21 -14.96 5.15 -8.84
CA TYR A 21 -14.42 6.33 -9.48
C TYR A 21 -15.52 7.19 -10.15
N SER A 22 -15.47 8.49 -9.89
CA SER A 22 -16.26 9.51 -10.58
C SER A 22 -15.37 10.60 -11.19
N ALA A 23 -15.73 11.03 -12.39
CA ALA A 23 -15.03 12.12 -13.10
C ALA A 23 -15.07 13.46 -12.33
N ASP A 24 -16.09 13.69 -11.49
CA ASP A 24 -16.21 14.90 -10.66
C ASP A 24 -15.06 15.02 -9.65
N HIS A 25 -14.48 13.89 -9.24
CA HIS A 25 -13.36 13.81 -8.31
C HIS A 25 -12.06 13.38 -8.99
N SER A 26 -11.96 13.57 -10.31
CA SER A 26 -10.83 13.07 -11.12
C SER A 26 -9.47 13.59 -10.65
N ALA A 27 -9.37 14.86 -10.26
CA ALA A 27 -8.13 15.42 -9.72
C ALA A 27 -7.72 14.72 -8.41
N PHE A 28 -8.64 14.46 -7.48
CA PHE A 28 -8.32 13.79 -6.22
C PHE A 28 -7.84 12.35 -6.44
N HIS A 29 -8.45 11.63 -7.39
CA HIS A 29 -8.04 10.28 -7.77
C HIS A 29 -6.63 10.27 -8.35
N ALA A 30 -6.32 11.19 -9.27
CA ALA A 30 -4.99 11.31 -9.84
C ALA A 30 -3.94 11.61 -8.76
N GLN A 31 -4.23 12.58 -7.89
CA GLN A 31 -3.34 12.96 -6.79
C GLN A 31 -3.11 11.81 -5.79
N PHE A 32 -4.16 11.02 -5.50
CA PHE A 32 -4.04 9.84 -4.65
C PHE A 32 -3.20 8.75 -5.30
N LEU A 33 -3.50 8.38 -6.56
CA LEU A 33 -2.77 7.35 -7.30
C LEU A 33 -1.29 7.70 -7.41
N GLU A 34 -0.95 8.97 -7.67
CA GLU A 34 0.43 9.47 -7.71
C GLU A 34 1.22 9.10 -6.46
N THR A 35 0.57 9.05 -5.28
CA THR A 35 1.24 8.73 -4.01
C THR A 35 1.59 7.26 -3.85
N ILE A 36 0.85 6.34 -4.50
CA ILE A 36 0.93 4.90 -4.22
C ILE A 36 2.36 4.36 -4.44
N PRO A 37 3.05 4.62 -5.57
CA PRO A 37 4.41 4.16 -5.77
C PRO A 37 5.43 4.67 -4.74
N TYR A 38 5.11 5.71 -3.96
CA TYR A 38 6.03 6.28 -2.96
C TYR A 38 5.83 5.72 -1.55
N ILE A 39 4.62 5.26 -1.23
CA ILE A 39 4.22 4.88 0.14
C ILE A 39 4.21 3.38 0.38
N LEU A 40 4.25 2.53 -0.66
CA LEU A 40 4.21 1.07 -0.47
C LEU A 40 5.31 0.63 0.50
N PRO A 41 5.02 -0.23 1.50
CA PRO A 41 5.96 -0.64 2.53
C PRO A 41 6.94 -1.73 2.03
N CYS A 42 7.42 -1.57 0.79
CA CYS A 42 8.27 -2.50 0.06
C CYS A 42 9.02 -1.76 -1.06
N LYS A 43 10.36 -1.65 -0.98
CA LYS A 43 11.15 -0.91 -1.97
C LYS A 43 11.05 -1.47 -3.40
N PHE A 44 11.00 -2.79 -3.54
CA PHE A 44 10.84 -3.46 -4.84
C PHE A 44 9.48 -3.17 -5.48
N CYS A 45 8.44 -3.11 -4.64
CA CYS A 45 7.08 -2.85 -5.05
C CYS A 45 6.95 -1.39 -5.53
N ARG A 46 7.54 -0.44 -4.80
CA ARG A 46 7.66 0.96 -5.23
C ARG A 46 8.35 1.12 -6.58
N ALA A 47 9.49 0.45 -6.76
CA ALA A 47 10.23 0.47 -8.02
C ALA A 47 9.40 -0.07 -9.18
N SER A 48 8.81 -1.25 -9.01
CA SER A 48 8.03 -1.90 -10.09
C SER A 48 6.79 -1.10 -10.45
N LEU A 49 6.05 -0.61 -9.45
CA LEU A 49 4.84 0.18 -9.70
C LEU A 49 5.14 1.52 -10.35
N THR A 50 6.31 2.11 -10.06
CA THR A 50 6.79 3.32 -10.75
C THR A 50 6.94 3.07 -12.26
N ASP A 51 7.46 1.91 -12.65
CA ASP A 51 7.60 1.55 -14.06
C ASP A 51 6.25 1.22 -14.70
N TYR A 52 5.37 0.47 -14.01
CA TYR A 52 4.03 0.16 -14.54
C TYR A 52 3.16 1.38 -14.75
N TYR A 53 3.26 2.42 -13.91
CA TYR A 53 2.55 3.68 -14.14
C TYR A 53 3.08 4.47 -15.34
N ARG A 54 4.33 4.23 -15.77
CA ARG A 54 4.88 4.82 -17.00
C ARG A 54 4.46 4.05 -18.24
N GLU A 55 4.40 2.72 -18.13
CA GLU A 55 3.92 1.84 -19.20
C GLU A 55 2.41 1.98 -19.43
N HIS A 56 1.66 2.23 -18.35
CA HIS A 56 0.21 2.41 -18.35
C HIS A 56 -0.16 3.71 -17.63
N PRO A 57 0.05 4.88 -18.27
CA PRO A 57 -0.27 6.17 -17.66
C PRO A 57 -1.77 6.28 -17.41
N TYR A 58 -2.15 6.84 -16.25
CA TYR A 58 -3.53 7.17 -15.91
C TYR A 58 -3.84 8.66 -16.04
N GLU A 59 -2.81 9.52 -16.07
CA GLU A 59 -2.95 10.97 -15.99
C GLU A 59 -3.38 11.57 -17.34
N GLY A 60 -4.40 12.41 -17.29
CA GLY A 60 -4.81 13.30 -18.36
C GLY A 60 -4.26 14.71 -18.18
N VAL A 61 -4.96 15.69 -18.75
CA VAL A 61 -4.55 17.10 -18.72
C VAL A 61 -4.64 17.68 -17.30
N LYS A 62 -3.64 18.49 -16.89
CA LYS A 62 -3.64 19.24 -15.60
C LYS A 62 -3.74 18.36 -14.34
N GLY A 63 -3.24 17.11 -14.37
CA GLY A 63 -3.17 16.25 -13.18
C GLY A 63 -4.52 15.69 -12.76
N THR A 64 -5.41 15.43 -13.73
CA THR A 64 -6.63 14.64 -13.58
C THR A 64 -6.40 13.22 -14.12
N ILE A 65 -7.34 12.31 -13.91
CA ILE A 65 -7.40 11.05 -14.68
C ILE A 65 -7.72 11.40 -16.14
N ASP A 66 -7.18 10.64 -17.09
CA ASP A 66 -7.57 10.70 -18.50
C ASP A 66 -9.07 10.37 -18.64
N PRO A 67 -9.90 11.28 -19.21
CA PRO A 67 -11.34 11.08 -19.32
C PRO A 67 -11.75 9.88 -20.19
N THR A 68 -10.84 9.34 -21.00
CA THR A 68 -11.07 8.15 -21.83
C THR A 68 -10.71 6.84 -21.12
N LEU A 69 -10.10 6.91 -19.93
CA LEU A 69 -9.62 5.76 -19.20
C LEU A 69 -10.75 5.04 -18.46
N ASP A 70 -10.89 3.75 -18.73
CA ASP A 70 -11.65 2.84 -17.87
C ASP A 70 -10.80 2.52 -16.63
N MET A 71 -11.11 3.17 -15.50
CA MET A 71 -10.35 3.05 -14.25
C MET A 71 -10.34 1.64 -13.68
N GLU A 72 -11.45 0.90 -13.78
CA GLU A 72 -11.56 -0.47 -13.31
C GLU A 72 -10.65 -1.39 -14.15
N LYS A 73 -10.70 -1.25 -15.48
CA LYS A 73 -9.85 -2.01 -16.40
C LYS A 73 -8.38 -1.63 -16.26
N TRP A 74 -8.07 -0.35 -16.04
CA TRP A 74 -6.71 0.11 -15.80
C TRP A 74 -6.13 -0.51 -14.52
N MET A 75 -6.88 -0.50 -13.41
CA MET A 75 -6.45 -1.13 -12.15
C MET A 75 -6.24 -2.63 -12.30
N PHE A 76 -7.11 -3.32 -13.05
CA PHE A 76 -6.93 -4.72 -13.40
C PHE A 76 -5.63 -4.97 -14.17
N THR A 77 -5.32 -4.14 -15.19
CA THR A 77 -4.07 -4.21 -15.95
C THR A 77 -2.85 -4.07 -15.03
N ILE A 78 -2.81 -3.02 -14.20
CA ILE A 78 -1.71 -2.77 -13.26
C ILE A 78 -1.51 -3.95 -12.28
N HIS A 79 -2.60 -4.51 -11.75
CA HIS A 79 -2.52 -5.68 -10.86
C HIS A 79 -1.92 -6.88 -11.60
N ASN A 80 -2.32 -7.11 -12.86
CA ASN A 80 -1.78 -8.21 -13.64
C ASN A 80 -0.29 -8.05 -13.97
N CYS A 81 0.21 -6.85 -14.24
CA CYS A 81 1.66 -6.59 -14.37
C CYS A 81 2.42 -7.06 -13.12
N VAL A 82 1.86 -6.81 -11.92
CA VAL A 82 2.44 -7.27 -10.65
C VAL A 82 2.35 -8.78 -10.52
N ASN A 83 1.23 -9.40 -10.90
CA ASN A 83 1.08 -10.86 -10.86
C ASN A 83 2.06 -11.57 -11.80
N ASP A 84 2.24 -11.05 -13.02
CA ASP A 84 3.21 -11.57 -13.99
C ASP A 84 4.63 -11.51 -13.43
N LYS A 85 5.01 -10.38 -12.83
CA LYS A 85 6.29 -10.26 -12.14
C LYS A 85 6.43 -11.23 -10.96
N LEU A 86 5.37 -11.43 -10.16
CA LEU A 86 5.45 -12.38 -9.04
C LEU A 86 5.56 -13.83 -9.54
N ARG A 87 4.92 -14.18 -10.65
CA ARG A 87 5.07 -15.49 -11.32
C ARG A 87 6.48 -15.70 -11.85
N SER A 88 7.06 -14.72 -12.55
CA SER A 88 8.44 -14.82 -13.03
C SER A 88 9.48 -14.94 -11.92
N GLN A 89 9.13 -14.51 -10.70
CA GLN A 89 9.93 -14.68 -9.49
C GLN A 89 9.65 -15.99 -8.71
N GLY A 90 8.74 -16.84 -9.18
CA GLY A 90 8.32 -18.06 -8.47
C GLY A 90 7.56 -17.78 -7.16
N LEU A 91 6.98 -16.59 -7.02
CA LEU A 91 6.29 -16.12 -5.81
C LEU A 91 4.76 -16.15 -5.93
N HIS A 92 4.24 -16.47 -7.11
CA HIS A 92 2.82 -16.63 -7.35
C HIS A 92 2.65 -17.75 -8.36
N ALA A 93 1.74 -18.69 -8.11
CA ALA A 93 1.55 -19.87 -8.95
C ALA A 93 0.23 -19.82 -9.72
N GLU A 94 -0.73 -19.02 -9.27
CA GLU A 94 -2.06 -18.96 -9.86
C GLU A 94 -2.04 -18.12 -11.15
N ALA A 95 -2.91 -18.51 -12.08
CA ALA A 95 -3.20 -17.70 -13.26
C ALA A 95 -3.96 -16.43 -12.85
N ASN A 96 -3.90 -15.40 -13.69
CA ASN A 96 -4.74 -14.22 -13.47
C ASN A 96 -6.22 -14.63 -13.62
N PRO A 97 -7.11 -14.14 -12.74
CA PRO A 97 -8.54 -14.22 -13.01
C PRO A 97 -8.88 -13.41 -14.27
N THR A 98 -10.01 -13.73 -14.89
CA THR A 98 -10.55 -12.94 -15.99
C THR A 98 -11.02 -11.57 -15.49
N TYR A 99 -11.05 -10.58 -16.40
CA TYR A 99 -11.60 -9.26 -16.07
C TYR A 99 -13.06 -9.36 -15.59
N ALA A 100 -13.86 -10.24 -16.18
CA ALA A 100 -15.25 -10.46 -15.80
C ALA A 100 -15.40 -10.97 -14.36
N GLU A 101 -14.54 -11.89 -13.93
CA GLU A 101 -14.52 -12.39 -12.54
C GLU A 101 -14.11 -11.30 -11.55
N VAL A 102 -13.07 -10.52 -11.86
CA VAL A 102 -12.63 -9.41 -11.01
C VAL A 102 -13.73 -8.37 -10.88
N LYS A 103 -14.35 -7.98 -12.00
CA LYS A 103 -15.47 -7.05 -12.03
C LYS A 103 -16.66 -7.51 -11.19
N LYS A 104 -17.03 -8.78 -11.32
CA LYS A 104 -18.09 -9.39 -10.50
C LYS A 104 -17.75 -9.33 -9.01
N ASN A 105 -16.53 -9.70 -8.64
CA ASN A 105 -16.10 -9.71 -7.24
C ASN A 105 -16.03 -8.31 -6.62
N ASN A 106 -15.52 -7.32 -7.37
CA ASN A 106 -15.47 -5.94 -6.92
C ASN A 106 -16.87 -5.34 -6.74
N LYS A 107 -17.80 -5.64 -7.66
CA LYS A 107 -19.20 -5.22 -7.54
C LYS A 107 -19.86 -5.79 -6.28
N ILE A 108 -19.69 -7.10 -6.03
CA ILE A 108 -20.21 -7.75 -4.81
C ILE A 108 -19.66 -7.07 -3.55
N LEU A 109 -18.38 -6.67 -3.57
CA LEU A 109 -17.76 -5.97 -2.44
C LEU A 109 -18.32 -4.56 -2.26
N LEU A 110 -18.52 -3.80 -3.34
CA LEU A 110 -19.06 -2.44 -3.29
C LEU A 110 -20.53 -2.41 -2.81
N GLU A 111 -21.28 -3.48 -3.04
CA GLU A 111 -22.66 -3.65 -2.56
C GLU A 111 -22.75 -4.04 -1.07
N GLN A 112 -21.63 -4.40 -0.42
CA GLN A 112 -21.63 -4.68 1.02
C GLN A 112 -21.87 -3.42 1.86
N PRO A 113 -22.34 -3.55 3.12
CA PRO A 113 -22.34 -2.43 4.06
C PRO A 113 -20.96 -1.77 4.19
N TRP A 114 -20.92 -0.44 4.32
CA TRP A 114 -19.68 0.35 4.33
C TRP A 114 -18.63 -0.16 5.35
N ASN A 115 -19.08 -0.66 6.49
CA ASN A 115 -18.22 -1.17 7.56
C ASN A 115 -17.57 -2.51 7.17
N GLU A 116 -18.27 -3.35 6.41
CA GLU A 116 -17.71 -4.60 5.86
C GLU A 116 -16.72 -4.31 4.73
N GLN A 117 -16.99 -3.30 3.89
CA GLN A 117 -16.00 -2.82 2.91
C GLN A 117 -14.71 -2.33 3.57
N LEU A 118 -14.87 -1.48 4.60
CA LEU A 118 -13.77 -0.87 5.36
C LEU A 118 -12.94 -1.92 6.12
N ALA A 119 -13.53 -3.02 6.57
CA ALA A 119 -12.84 -4.08 7.29
C ALA A 119 -11.64 -4.65 6.52
N PHE A 120 -11.69 -4.63 5.19
CA PHE A 120 -10.66 -5.22 4.34
C PHE A 120 -9.42 -4.34 4.10
N ILE A 121 -9.47 -3.04 4.38
CA ILE A 121 -8.40 -2.11 4.00
C ILE A 121 -7.44 -1.80 5.16
N TRP A 122 -7.80 -2.17 6.39
CA TRP A 122 -7.04 -1.81 7.59
C TRP A 122 -5.60 -2.35 7.59
N ASP A 123 -5.37 -3.58 7.16
CA ASP A 123 -4.02 -4.17 7.16
C ASP A 123 -3.07 -3.37 6.27
N PHE A 124 -3.55 -2.85 5.13
CA PHE A 124 -2.77 -1.94 4.29
C PHE A 124 -2.51 -0.59 4.95
N LEU A 125 -3.55 0.06 5.50
CA LEU A 125 -3.38 1.36 6.16
C LEU A 125 -2.40 1.27 7.35
N PHE A 126 -2.53 0.23 8.17
CA PHE A 126 -1.61 -0.03 9.28
C PHE A 126 -0.20 -0.35 8.79
N ALA A 127 -0.04 -1.03 7.66
CA ALA A 127 1.27 -1.27 7.05
C ALA A 127 1.96 0.01 6.59
N VAL A 128 1.21 0.91 5.93
CA VAL A 128 1.70 2.22 5.51
C VAL A 128 2.09 3.03 6.75
N ALA A 129 1.22 3.12 7.75
CA ALA A 129 1.48 3.83 9.01
C ALA A 129 2.71 3.27 9.75
N TYR A 130 2.88 1.94 9.78
CA TYR A 130 4.04 1.30 10.38
C TYR A 130 5.33 1.62 9.62
N ASN A 131 5.26 1.68 8.29
CA ASN A 131 6.39 1.99 7.42
C ASN A 131 6.65 3.50 7.27
N HIS A 132 6.39 4.27 8.33
CA HIS A 132 6.60 5.70 8.36
C HIS A 132 8.06 6.08 7.99
N PRO A 133 8.29 7.14 7.19
CA PRO A 133 9.63 7.49 6.67
C PRO A 133 10.69 7.78 7.74
N LYS A 134 10.28 8.34 8.89
CA LYS A 134 11.19 8.73 9.98
C LYS A 134 11.96 7.54 10.54
N GLU A 135 11.29 6.39 10.66
CA GLU A 135 11.86 5.18 11.24
C GLU A 135 12.44 4.24 10.18
N THR A 136 12.11 4.43 8.90
CA THR A 136 12.48 3.46 7.85
C THR A 136 13.63 3.93 6.97
N ILE A 137 13.90 5.24 6.91
CA ILE A 137 14.91 5.74 5.97
C ILE A 137 16.35 5.37 6.36
N ALA A 138 16.66 5.32 7.66
CA ALA A 138 18.00 5.01 8.15
C ALA A 138 18.46 3.60 7.74
N ASP A 139 17.53 2.65 7.71
CA ASP A 139 17.81 1.25 7.38
C ASP A 139 17.63 0.92 5.89
N SER A 140 17.15 1.89 5.10
CA SER A 140 16.75 1.68 3.71
C SER A 140 17.92 1.89 2.76
N LYS A 141 18.44 0.78 2.20
CA LYS A 141 19.50 0.81 1.19
C LYS A 141 18.94 1.01 -0.22
N PRO A 142 19.72 1.58 -1.17
CA PRO A 142 19.34 1.64 -2.58
C PRO A 142 18.90 0.28 -3.14
N MET A 143 18.21 0.31 -4.28
CA MET A 143 17.95 -0.91 -5.04
C MET A 143 19.26 -1.56 -5.50
N PRO A 144 19.29 -2.89 -5.74
CA PRO A 144 20.40 -3.52 -6.44
C PRO A 144 20.71 -2.78 -7.75
N ASP A 145 21.99 -2.67 -8.09
CA ASP A 145 22.46 -2.06 -9.34
C ASP A 145 22.07 -0.59 -9.55
N CYS A 146 21.74 0.13 -8.46
CA CYS A 146 21.46 1.57 -8.50
C CYS A 146 22.60 2.35 -9.18
N PRO A 147 22.34 3.02 -10.31
CA PRO A 147 23.37 3.81 -10.99
C PRO A 147 23.82 4.97 -10.10
N LYS A 148 25.13 5.22 -10.04
CA LYS A 148 25.72 6.32 -9.23
C LYS A 148 25.19 7.69 -9.66
N THR A 149 24.81 7.84 -10.92
CA THR A 149 24.23 9.08 -11.49
C THR A 149 22.89 9.45 -10.86
N ILE A 150 22.10 8.48 -10.38
CA ILE A 150 20.78 8.73 -9.79
C ILE A 150 20.87 9.58 -8.52
N LEU A 151 21.99 9.50 -7.78
CA LEU A 151 22.20 10.33 -6.58
C LEU A 151 22.18 11.84 -6.93
N LYS A 152 22.67 12.19 -8.12
CA LYS A 152 22.70 13.57 -8.65
C LYS A 152 21.44 13.93 -9.46
N CYS A 153 20.59 12.96 -9.79
CA CYS A 153 19.37 13.18 -10.58
C CYS A 153 18.39 14.12 -9.85
N LYS A 154 17.72 15.02 -10.59
CA LYS A 154 16.68 15.89 -10.03
C LYS A 154 15.31 15.21 -10.00
N ASP A 155 15.08 14.24 -10.89
CA ASP A 155 13.82 13.50 -10.98
C ASP A 155 13.55 12.68 -9.71
N HIS A 156 12.45 13.01 -9.05
CA HIS A 156 11.99 12.34 -7.83
C HIS A 156 11.41 10.96 -8.09
N CYS A 157 10.84 10.75 -9.28
CA CYS A 157 10.30 9.47 -9.73
C CYS A 157 11.45 8.45 -9.87
N GLU A 158 12.54 8.84 -10.55
CA GLU A 158 13.76 8.03 -10.62
C GLU A 158 14.38 7.78 -9.24
N LYS A 159 14.46 8.81 -8.39
CA LYS A 159 14.96 8.63 -7.02
C LYS A 159 14.10 7.68 -6.18
N ASN A 160 12.78 7.66 -6.39
CA ASN A 160 11.89 6.72 -5.74
C ASN A 160 12.10 5.29 -6.25
N LYS A 161 12.16 5.11 -7.58
CA LYS A 161 12.44 3.83 -8.23
C LYS A 161 13.70 3.17 -7.69
N TRP A 162 14.78 3.93 -7.59
CA TRP A 162 16.07 3.44 -7.11
C TRP A 162 16.21 3.42 -5.58
N ASN A 163 15.15 3.77 -4.85
CA ASN A 163 15.10 3.80 -3.40
C ASN A 163 16.14 4.73 -2.74
N VAL A 164 16.40 5.88 -3.36
CA VAL A 164 17.34 6.91 -2.88
C VAL A 164 16.66 8.26 -2.62
N LEU A 165 15.33 8.29 -2.60
CA LEU A 165 14.55 9.47 -2.26
C LEU A 165 14.85 9.92 -0.81
N SER A 166 15.12 11.22 -0.63
CA SER A 166 15.46 11.80 0.67
C SER A 166 14.32 11.72 1.67
N PHE A 167 14.63 11.85 2.97
CA PHE A 167 13.64 11.85 4.05
C PHE A 167 12.55 12.88 3.81
N LYS A 168 12.95 14.14 3.55
CA LYS A 168 12.02 15.25 3.32
C LYS A 168 11.01 14.90 2.22
N LYS A 169 11.50 14.42 1.07
CA LYS A 169 10.64 14.08 -0.07
C LYS A 169 9.76 12.86 0.19
N ARG A 170 10.31 11.81 0.80
CA ARG A 170 9.51 10.63 1.17
C ARG A 170 8.43 10.96 2.20
N TYR A 171 8.72 11.87 3.12
CA TYR A 171 7.76 12.38 4.10
C TYR A 171 6.66 13.23 3.48
N GLU A 172 6.99 14.06 2.48
CA GLU A 172 5.98 14.81 1.69
C GLU A 172 4.97 13.86 1.04
N TRP A 173 5.43 12.83 0.32
CA TRP A 173 4.55 11.82 -0.29
C TRP A 173 3.74 11.02 0.72
N PHE A 174 4.37 10.65 1.84
CA PHE A 174 3.68 9.97 2.92
C PHE A 174 2.52 10.80 3.47
N ARG A 175 2.71 12.11 3.68
CA ARG A 175 1.63 13.00 4.12
C ARG A 175 0.55 13.16 3.05
N ARG A 176 0.94 13.32 1.77
CA ARG A 176 -0.02 13.44 0.66
C ARG A 176 -0.95 12.24 0.58
N PHE A 177 -0.43 11.01 0.77
CA PHE A 177 -1.27 9.81 0.80
C PHE A 177 -2.42 9.93 1.82
N TRP A 178 -2.11 10.30 3.06
CA TRP A 178 -3.13 10.44 4.11
C TRP A 178 -4.07 11.63 3.88
N VAL A 179 -3.62 12.68 3.20
CA VAL A 179 -4.46 13.84 2.85
C VAL A 179 -5.48 13.49 1.75
N TYR A 180 -5.06 12.73 0.73
CA TYR A 180 -5.93 12.41 -0.40
C TYR A 180 -6.78 11.16 -0.19
N LEU A 181 -6.38 10.25 0.70
CA LEU A 181 -7.10 9.01 0.96
C LEU A 181 -8.61 9.24 1.23
N PRO A 182 -9.04 10.15 2.13
CA PRO A 182 -10.47 10.32 2.44
C PRO A 182 -11.31 10.70 1.20
N ALA A 183 -10.75 11.53 0.32
CA ALA A 183 -11.43 12.06 -0.86
C ALA A 183 -11.62 11.04 -1.99
N VAL A 184 -10.98 9.88 -1.90
CA VAL A 184 -11.07 8.81 -2.91
C VAL A 184 -11.61 7.51 -2.35
N LEU A 185 -11.87 7.42 -1.04
CA LEU A 185 -12.56 6.26 -0.47
C LEU A 185 -13.94 6.14 -1.12
N PRO A 186 -14.48 4.91 -1.26
CA PRO A 186 -15.85 4.73 -1.72
C PRO A 186 -16.82 5.66 -0.99
N HIS A 187 -17.79 6.23 -1.71
CA HIS A 187 -18.69 7.24 -1.18
C HIS A 187 -19.37 6.80 0.13
N SER A 188 -19.71 5.51 0.24
CA SER A 188 -20.30 4.87 1.41
C SER A 188 -19.39 4.91 2.66
N ILE A 189 -18.06 4.95 2.48
CA ILE A 189 -17.05 4.99 3.55
C ILE A 189 -16.62 6.44 3.83
N ALA A 190 -16.47 7.26 2.80
CA ALA A 190 -15.86 8.58 2.87
C ALA A 190 -16.52 9.50 3.92
N GLN A 191 -17.86 9.56 3.93
CA GLN A 191 -18.61 10.42 4.87
C GLN A 191 -18.36 10.03 6.34
N HIS A 192 -18.31 8.73 6.62
CA HIS A 192 -18.00 8.22 7.95
C HIS A 192 -16.56 8.54 8.32
N TRP A 193 -15.61 8.27 7.43
CA TRP A 193 -14.19 8.58 7.64
C TRP A 193 -13.99 10.05 8.02
N GLU A 194 -14.50 10.97 7.21
CA GLU A 194 -14.36 12.42 7.42
C GLU A 194 -14.96 12.88 8.76
N THR A 195 -16.11 12.34 9.13
CA THR A 195 -16.77 12.67 10.41
C THR A 195 -15.89 12.28 11.60
N ILE A 196 -15.28 11.09 11.55
CA ILE A 196 -14.39 10.60 12.61
C ILE A 196 -13.06 11.36 12.60
N GLU A 197 -12.49 11.63 11.42
CA GLU A 197 -11.21 12.32 11.27
C GLU A 197 -11.26 13.77 11.76
N LYS A 198 -12.40 14.46 11.62
CA LYS A 198 -12.62 15.80 12.21
C LYS A 198 -12.48 15.79 13.74
N ARG A 199 -12.93 14.72 14.40
CA ARG A 199 -12.79 14.54 15.86
C ARG A 199 -11.41 14.01 16.25
N ASN A 200 -10.79 13.23 15.36
CA ASN A 200 -9.48 12.60 15.54
C ASN A 200 -8.51 13.02 14.43
N PRO A 201 -7.99 14.25 14.46
CA PRO A 201 -7.14 14.74 13.37
C PRO A 201 -5.85 13.91 13.21
N PRO A 202 -5.31 13.77 11.97
CA PRO A 202 -4.14 12.95 11.70
C PRO A 202 -2.87 13.40 12.45
N THR A 203 -2.22 12.47 13.16
CA THR A 203 -0.92 12.72 13.80
C THR A 203 0.22 11.99 13.11
N LEU A 204 0.73 12.58 12.03
CA LEU A 204 1.68 11.95 11.09
C LEU A 204 3.16 12.26 11.39
N ARG A 205 3.56 12.42 12.65
CA ARG A 205 4.93 12.86 13.03
C ARG A 205 5.96 11.73 13.03
N CYS A 206 5.52 10.52 13.38
CA CYS A 206 6.36 9.34 13.53
C CYS A 206 5.50 8.07 13.41
N ARG A 207 6.13 6.89 13.35
CA ARG A 207 5.44 5.59 13.37
C ARG A 207 4.45 5.52 14.53
N ARG A 208 4.91 5.82 15.75
CA ARG A 208 4.10 5.75 16.98
C ARG A 208 2.87 6.64 16.89
N SER A 209 3.03 7.92 16.52
CA SER A 209 1.89 8.85 16.46
C SER A 209 0.91 8.46 15.36
N THR A 210 1.42 8.00 14.21
CA THR A 210 0.57 7.62 13.07
C THR A 210 -0.25 6.38 13.40
N LEU A 211 0.37 5.35 13.96
CA LEU A 211 -0.33 4.14 14.40
C LEU A 211 -1.36 4.44 15.49
N ALA A 212 -1.03 5.30 16.45
CA ALA A 212 -1.96 5.68 17.52
C ALA A 212 -3.18 6.41 16.97
N TRP A 213 -3.00 7.30 15.99
CA TRP A 213 -4.11 7.95 15.31
C TRP A 213 -4.97 6.96 14.53
N LEU A 214 -4.36 6.12 13.69
CA LEU A 214 -5.10 5.15 12.89
C LEU A 214 -5.84 4.11 13.75
N TRP A 215 -5.28 3.75 14.91
CA TRP A 215 -5.95 2.93 15.91
C TRP A 215 -7.21 3.61 16.46
N ARG A 216 -7.15 4.90 16.85
CA ARG A 216 -8.33 5.64 17.30
C ARG A 216 -9.40 5.74 16.20
N MET A 217 -8.98 6.05 14.98
CA MET A 217 -9.87 6.06 13.81
C MET A 217 -10.63 4.73 13.70
N ARG A 218 -9.92 3.60 13.78
CA ARG A 218 -10.54 2.28 13.69
C ARG A 218 -11.46 1.98 14.87
N CYS A 219 -11.10 2.33 16.10
CA CYS A 219 -11.96 2.13 17.26
C CYS A 219 -13.32 2.85 17.12
N GLU A 220 -13.37 3.99 16.45
CA GLU A 220 -14.62 4.71 16.22
C GLU A 220 -15.38 4.26 14.96
N LEU A 221 -14.67 3.77 13.93
CA LEU A 221 -15.27 3.32 12.67
C LEU A 221 -15.71 1.86 12.66
N ASP A 222 -15.12 1.03 13.52
CA ASP A 222 -15.35 -0.42 13.58
C ASP A 222 -15.78 -0.78 15.00
N SER A 223 -17.09 -0.80 15.25
CA SER A 223 -17.66 -1.12 16.57
C SER A 223 -17.35 -2.53 17.06
N LYS A 224 -16.90 -3.43 16.17
CA LYS A 224 -16.46 -4.79 16.52
C LYS A 224 -14.97 -4.82 16.92
N PHE A 225 -14.23 -3.75 16.68
CA PHE A 225 -12.79 -3.67 16.92
C PHE A 225 -12.47 -3.21 18.35
N HIS A 226 -12.01 -4.16 19.16
CA HIS A 226 -11.66 -3.95 20.57
C HIS A 226 -10.19 -4.27 20.88
N ASP A 227 -9.38 -4.52 19.86
CA ASP A 227 -7.98 -4.89 20.04
C ASP A 227 -7.19 -3.75 20.69
N PRO A 228 -6.48 -3.99 21.80
CA PRO A 228 -5.64 -2.98 22.43
C PRO A 228 -4.59 -2.45 21.48
N TYR A 229 -4.29 -1.15 21.56
CA TYR A 229 -3.26 -0.49 20.73
C TYR A 229 -1.92 -1.25 20.73
N THR A 230 -1.50 -1.76 21.89
CA THR A 230 -0.26 -2.54 22.04
C THR A 230 -0.30 -3.87 21.29
N SER A 231 -1.46 -4.54 21.26
CA SER A 231 -1.67 -5.78 20.50
C SER A 231 -1.56 -5.54 19.00
N ILE A 232 -2.11 -4.45 18.50
CA ILE A 232 -2.01 -4.04 17.09
C ILE A 232 -0.57 -3.73 16.72
N CYS A 233 0.14 -2.95 17.54
CA CYS A 233 1.56 -2.66 17.31
C CYS A 233 2.41 -3.92 17.25
N LYS A 234 2.19 -4.87 18.18
CA LYS A 234 2.87 -6.16 18.20
C LYS A 234 2.55 -6.98 16.96
N LYS A 235 1.26 -7.10 16.60
CA LYS A 235 0.79 -7.83 15.40
C LYS A 235 1.48 -7.31 14.15
N ILE A 236 1.42 -6.00 13.88
CA ILE A 236 1.99 -5.41 12.67
C ILE A 236 3.52 -5.60 12.63
N ALA A 237 4.21 -5.45 13.77
CA ALA A 237 5.65 -5.65 13.86
C ALA A 237 6.10 -7.07 13.45
N THR A 238 5.26 -8.10 13.68
CA THR A 238 5.58 -9.48 13.25
C THR A 238 5.74 -9.61 11.72
N TYR A 239 5.11 -8.72 10.96
CA TYR A 239 5.21 -8.66 9.49
C TYR A 239 6.33 -7.73 9.00
N SER A 240 7.08 -7.09 9.91
CA SER A 240 8.29 -6.36 9.52
C SER A 240 9.30 -7.31 8.87
N SER A 241 9.98 -6.79 7.85
CA SER A 241 10.88 -7.56 6.98
C SER A 241 12.20 -6.81 6.79
N ASP A 242 13.31 -7.51 6.77
CA ASP A 242 14.65 -6.93 6.61
C ASP A 242 15.04 -6.68 5.15
N CYS A 243 14.07 -6.69 4.24
CA CYS A 243 14.30 -6.50 2.80
C CYS A 243 14.94 -5.15 2.45
N GLY A 244 14.81 -4.15 3.33
CA GLY A 244 15.45 -2.84 3.18
C GLY A 244 16.97 -2.93 3.17
N SER A 245 17.52 -3.85 3.97
CA SER A 245 18.96 -3.97 4.25
C SER A 245 19.62 -5.21 3.62
N SER A 246 18.83 -6.21 3.19
CA SER A 246 19.29 -7.47 2.60
C SER A 246 19.90 -7.29 1.19
N ARG A 247 21.10 -7.88 0.97
CA ARG A 247 21.74 -7.99 -0.36
C ARG A 247 21.11 -9.16 -1.13
N GLY A 248 20.74 -8.94 -2.40
CA GLY A 248 20.15 -9.97 -3.26
C GLY A 248 18.67 -10.27 -3.00
N ALA A 249 18.00 -9.54 -2.11
CA ALA A 249 16.54 -9.63 -1.99
C ALA A 249 15.88 -9.09 -3.27
N ILE A 250 14.84 -9.77 -3.73
CA ILE A 250 13.99 -9.37 -4.87
C ILE A 250 12.55 -9.04 -4.45
N THR A 251 12.24 -9.25 -3.17
CA THR A 251 10.92 -9.08 -2.55
C THR A 251 11.07 -8.76 -1.05
N CYS A 252 9.99 -8.27 -0.43
CA CYS A 252 9.89 -8.06 1.01
C CYS A 252 9.18 -9.18 1.78
N ARG A 253 8.83 -10.29 1.14
CA ARG A 253 8.27 -11.47 1.81
C ARG A 253 9.28 -12.05 2.80
N LYS A 254 8.85 -12.31 4.04
CA LYS A 254 9.71 -12.97 5.03
C LYS A 254 9.97 -14.42 4.60
N LYS A 255 11.23 -14.86 4.69
CA LYS A 255 11.57 -16.27 4.56
C LYS A 255 10.87 -17.04 5.69
N ARG A 256 10.21 -18.15 5.37
CA ARG A 256 9.71 -19.06 6.41
C ARG A 256 10.94 -19.61 7.14
N SER A 257 11.01 -19.39 8.46
CA SER A 257 11.99 -20.05 9.31
C SER A 257 11.59 -21.53 9.40
N ASN A 258 12.40 -22.44 8.85
CA ASN A 258 12.27 -23.89 9.08
C ASN A 258 12.69 -24.27 10.51
N ASN A 259 12.07 -23.67 11.52
CA ASN A 259 12.25 -24.09 12.92
C ASN A 259 11.00 -24.86 13.37
N MET A 260 10.81 -26.02 12.76
CA MET A 260 10.01 -27.10 13.33
C MET A 260 10.84 -28.37 13.18
N THR A 261 11.02 -29.10 14.29
CA THR A 261 11.79 -30.36 14.48
C THR A 261 13.28 -30.26 14.78
N LYS A 262 13.61 -29.93 16.04
CA LYS A 262 14.72 -30.56 16.79
C LYS A 262 14.55 -30.29 18.29
N LYS A 263 13.59 -30.96 18.94
CA LYS A 263 13.59 -31.17 20.41
C LYS A 263 12.59 -32.25 20.82
N THR A 264 12.93 -33.49 20.51
CA THR A 264 12.59 -34.64 21.37
C THR A 264 13.63 -35.74 21.10
N LYS A 265 14.83 -35.58 21.66
CA LYS A 265 15.66 -36.75 21.95
C LYS A 265 15.20 -37.26 23.30
N GLN A 266 14.63 -38.45 23.25
CA GLN A 266 14.24 -39.29 24.38
C GLN A 266 15.33 -39.26 25.46
N ARG A 267 14.93 -38.99 26.71
CA ARG A 267 15.67 -39.44 27.87
C ARG A 267 15.31 -40.92 28.05
N LYS A 268 16.32 -41.78 27.88
CA LYS A 268 16.36 -43.10 28.52
C LYS A 268 16.56 -42.90 30.02
#